data_AF-A0A7J5EDG5-F1
#
_entry.id   AF-A0A7J5EDG5-F1
#
_cell.length_a   1.000
_cell.length_b   1.000
_cell.length_c   1.000
_cell.angle_alpha   90.00
_cell.angle_beta   90.00
_cell.angle_gamma   90.00
#
_symmetry.space_group_name_H-M   'P 1'
#
loop_
_entity.id
_entity.type
_entity.pdbx_description
1 polymer ?
#
loop_
_entity_poly.entity_id
_entity_poly.type
_entity_poly.pdbx_seq_one_letter_code
_entity_poly.pdbx_strand_id
1 'polypeptide(L)'
;MKRNYNIYLNSFCLALALVTSASFTSAQTVLYDNGPVFNSVGTGAGGANESMLYTTTFGMGTIGFGAQQTSFNRVADDFTVADCQWRVDSIVFFCYQTGSTTASTITGVNFRIWDSIPENAASTLVYGDTTTNAMIRTEWSGVYRITETTSGNSTRPIMKNVCTASGLILSSGNYWIDWSYAGSLASGPWAPPIVPLNTAITGNGKQKVSGVWNNAADGGTGTPAQGFPFIIYGTKIQVVADAGSDIGYCNEQSFQLGGAPTGSGGLGTLTYSWLPVTNLDDATIANPTLTVFNAETYVLTITDSIGCVDTDTVEVTINTMPDLTVTALNETLTATQSGASYQWIDCNTNTAIGGEMAQSYVATVSGNYAVIVTLNNCSDTSSCTNVVITGIDELNNATFAIYPNPSNGVVTIKAATAGFYTITNELGQTIQSFNLNGSNNYKLTLDKLNPGIYFVVGVSNNKTIQQKIIITQ
;
A
#
# COMPACT_ATOMS: atom_id res chain seq x y z
N MET A 1 51.02 -44.52 -2.88
CA MET A 1 51.26 -44.73 -1.43
C MET A 1 50.05 -44.25 -0.68
N LYS A 2 49.40 -45.16 0.06
CA LYS A 2 48.25 -44.90 0.94
C LYS A 2 48.64 -43.93 2.06
N ARG A 3 47.73 -43.04 2.44
CA ARG A 3 47.40 -42.79 3.86
C ARG A 3 46.06 -42.09 3.99
N ASN A 4 45.07 -42.90 4.42
CA ASN A 4 43.83 -42.45 5.04
C ASN A 4 44.13 -41.86 6.41
N TYR A 5 43.47 -40.76 6.77
CA TYR A 5 42.99 -40.54 8.14
C TYR A 5 41.64 -39.81 8.08
N ASN A 6 40.58 -40.54 8.41
CA ASN A 6 39.30 -39.98 8.83
C ASN A 6 39.41 -39.60 10.31
N ILE A 7 39.09 -38.35 10.64
CA ILE A 7 38.65 -37.95 11.98
C ILE A 7 37.40 -37.10 11.80
N TYR A 8 36.27 -37.64 12.25
CA TYR A 8 35.07 -36.87 12.56
C TYR A 8 35.28 -36.20 13.92
N LEU A 9 34.89 -34.93 14.09
CA LEU A 9 34.19 -34.47 15.29
C LEU A 9 33.63 -33.03 15.12
N ASN A 10 32.31 -32.95 15.30
CA ASN A 10 31.50 -31.89 15.92
C ASN A 10 31.49 -30.44 15.40
N SER A 11 30.31 -30.11 14.85
CA SER A 11 29.56 -28.85 14.93
C SER A 11 30.15 -27.72 15.77
N PHE A 12 30.55 -26.64 15.09
CA PHE A 12 30.20 -25.28 15.50
C PHE A 12 29.78 -24.52 14.25
N CYS A 13 28.47 -24.31 14.10
CA CYS A 13 27.91 -23.45 13.07
C CYS A 13 28.21 -21.99 13.49
N LEU A 14 29.31 -21.44 13.01
CA LEU A 14 29.61 -20.02 13.16
C LEU A 14 28.66 -19.27 12.21
N ALA A 15 27.56 -18.74 12.75
CA ALA A 15 26.69 -17.83 12.02
C ALA A 15 27.48 -16.56 11.71
N LEU A 16 28.01 -16.49 10.49
CA LEU A 16 28.55 -15.29 9.91
C LEU A 16 27.36 -14.36 9.66
N ALA A 17 27.04 -13.50 10.63
CA ALA A 17 26.11 -12.40 10.42
C ALA A 17 26.72 -11.49 9.34
N LEU A 18 26.29 -11.67 8.09
CA LEU A 18 26.44 -10.65 7.06
C LEU A 18 25.64 -9.43 7.56
N VAL A 19 26.32 -8.51 8.22
CA VAL A 19 25.85 -7.15 8.36
C VAL A 19 26.02 -6.51 6.98
N THR A 20 25.05 -6.76 6.10
CA THR A 20 24.86 -5.87 4.96
C THR A 20 24.43 -4.55 5.56
N SER A 21 25.36 -3.61 5.66
CA SER A 21 25.01 -2.21 5.82
C SER A 21 24.10 -1.87 4.65
N ALA A 22 22.79 -1.81 4.89
CA ALA A 22 21.87 -1.11 4.02
C ALA A 22 22.35 0.34 4.02
N SER A 23 23.22 0.68 3.07
CA SER A 23 23.49 2.06 2.72
C SER A 23 22.21 2.58 2.10
N PHE A 24 21.30 3.06 2.94
CA PHE A 24 20.29 4.03 2.54
C PHE A 24 21.07 5.29 2.14
N THR A 25 21.57 5.33 0.91
CA THR A 25 21.86 6.61 0.27
C THR A 25 20.50 7.24 0.03
N SER A 26 19.99 7.98 1.02
CA SER A 26 18.95 8.96 0.76
C SER A 26 19.42 9.77 -0.45
N ALA A 27 18.65 9.72 -1.54
CA ALA A 27 18.96 10.51 -2.72
C ALA A 27 18.86 11.98 -2.28
N GLN A 28 20.01 12.64 -2.20
CA GLN A 28 20.12 14.03 -1.84
C GLN A 28 19.14 14.87 -2.70
N THR A 29 18.18 15.54 -2.07
CA THR A 29 17.22 16.41 -2.76
C THR A 29 17.62 17.88 -2.61
N VAL A 30 17.22 18.71 -3.56
CA VAL A 30 17.42 20.17 -3.47
C VAL A 30 16.43 20.69 -2.43
N LEU A 31 16.96 21.22 -1.33
CA LEU A 31 16.20 21.95 -0.32
C LEU A 31 15.92 23.36 -0.82
N TYR A 32 16.96 24.02 -1.34
CA TYR A 32 16.88 25.39 -1.84
C TYR A 32 17.90 25.63 -2.96
N ASP A 33 17.50 26.35 -3.99
CA ASP A 33 18.37 26.86 -5.05
C ASP A 33 18.10 28.35 -5.21
N ASN A 34 19.07 29.19 -4.88
CA ASN A 34 18.89 30.64 -4.87
C ASN A 34 18.90 31.25 -6.28
N GLY A 35 19.22 30.47 -7.32
CA GLY A 35 19.08 30.91 -8.70
C GLY A 35 20.29 30.65 -9.60
N PRO A 36 20.16 30.98 -10.90
CA PRO A 36 21.08 30.56 -11.93
C PRO A 36 22.46 31.23 -11.81
N VAL A 37 23.51 30.42 -11.94
CA VAL A 37 24.91 30.88 -12.03
C VAL A 37 25.31 31.26 -13.47
N PHE A 38 24.51 30.90 -14.48
CA PHE A 38 24.74 31.22 -15.89
C PHE A 38 23.45 31.60 -16.62
N ASN A 39 23.57 32.41 -17.66
CA ASN A 39 22.46 32.89 -18.50
C ASN A 39 22.72 32.70 -20.00
N SER A 40 23.84 32.08 -20.39
CA SER A 40 24.21 31.87 -21.78
C SER A 40 24.81 30.46 -21.92
N VAL A 41 24.20 29.63 -22.76
CA VAL A 41 24.46 28.18 -22.82
C VAL A 41 25.34 27.85 -24.02
N GLY A 42 26.46 27.16 -23.79
CA GLY A 42 27.32 26.62 -24.85
C GLY A 42 28.09 27.64 -25.71
N THR A 43 28.05 28.92 -25.35
CA THR A 43 28.62 30.05 -26.10
C THR A 43 30.07 30.38 -25.68
N GLY A 44 30.50 29.89 -24.51
CA GLY A 44 31.79 30.20 -23.94
C GLY A 44 32.94 29.38 -24.51
N ALA A 45 34.15 29.65 -24.00
CA ALA A 45 35.36 28.97 -24.42
C ALA A 45 35.21 27.44 -24.34
N GLY A 46 35.48 26.75 -25.45
CA GLY A 46 35.35 25.30 -25.55
C GLY A 46 33.91 24.77 -25.49
N GLY A 47 32.90 25.61 -25.75
CA GLY A 47 31.49 25.24 -25.66
C GLY A 47 30.95 25.24 -24.22
N ALA A 48 31.64 25.91 -23.30
CA ALA A 48 31.18 26.08 -21.91
C ALA A 48 30.00 27.05 -21.80
N ASN A 49 29.31 27.01 -20.66
CA ASN A 49 28.30 28.02 -20.33
C ASN A 49 28.96 29.33 -19.88
N GLU A 50 28.23 30.43 -20.00
CA GLU A 50 28.68 31.76 -19.61
C GLU A 50 27.76 32.39 -18.58
N SER A 51 28.38 32.88 -17.51
CA SER A 51 27.78 33.78 -16.52
C SER A 51 28.00 35.22 -16.97
N MET A 52 27.09 35.76 -17.76
CA MET A 52 27.25 37.06 -18.42
C MET A 52 26.69 38.20 -17.53
N LEU A 53 27.53 39.19 -17.22
CA LEU A 53 27.09 40.46 -16.64
C LEU A 53 26.57 41.40 -17.74
N TYR A 54 25.39 41.97 -17.54
CA TYR A 54 24.72 42.91 -18.45
C TYR A 54 25.32 44.33 -18.41
N THR A 55 26.59 44.47 -18.80
CA THR A 55 27.34 45.74 -18.79
C THR A 55 26.81 46.80 -19.77
N THR A 56 26.31 46.37 -20.93
CA THR A 56 25.75 47.24 -21.98
C THR A 56 24.24 47.37 -21.87
N THR A 57 23.53 46.27 -21.59
CA THR A 57 22.06 46.25 -21.52
C THR A 57 21.56 47.01 -20.28
N PHE A 58 22.24 46.87 -19.13
CA PHE A 58 21.82 47.51 -17.89
C PHE A 58 22.87 48.45 -17.27
N GLY A 59 24.04 48.63 -17.90
CA GLY A 59 25.08 49.51 -17.38
C GLY A 59 25.80 48.97 -16.13
N MET A 60 25.69 47.66 -15.87
CA MET A 60 26.28 47.02 -14.69
C MET A 60 27.81 47.00 -14.77
N GLY A 61 28.48 47.01 -13.61
CA GLY A 61 29.94 47.08 -13.51
C GLY A 61 30.58 46.11 -12.51
N THR A 62 29.79 45.53 -11.59
CA THR A 62 30.30 44.62 -10.56
C THR A 62 30.35 43.19 -11.08
N ILE A 63 31.49 42.83 -11.68
CA ILE A 63 31.71 41.48 -12.22
C ILE A 63 31.70 40.39 -11.13
N GLY A 64 32.01 40.74 -9.89
CA GLY A 64 31.86 39.85 -8.73
C GLY A 64 32.12 40.60 -7.44
N PHE A 65 31.55 40.10 -6.35
CA PHE A 65 31.65 40.69 -5.02
C PHE A 65 32.77 40.01 -4.24
N GLY A 66 33.59 40.80 -3.56
CA GLY A 66 34.68 40.28 -2.73
C GLY A 66 34.13 39.51 -1.53
N ALA A 67 34.60 38.28 -1.34
CA ALA A 67 34.26 37.42 -0.21
C ALA A 67 35.52 36.73 0.33
N GLN A 68 36.64 37.45 0.35
CA GLN A 68 37.96 36.94 0.74
C GLN A 68 38.10 36.80 2.24
N GLN A 69 38.49 35.62 2.71
CA GLN A 69 38.80 35.38 4.13
C GLN A 69 39.94 36.25 4.65
N THR A 70 40.97 36.48 3.84
CA THR A 70 42.15 37.30 4.21
C THR A 70 41.82 38.78 4.45
N SER A 71 40.75 39.28 3.85
CA SER A 71 40.24 40.64 4.05
C SER A 71 39.00 40.68 4.96
N PHE A 72 38.61 39.54 5.54
CA PHE A 72 37.38 39.38 6.33
C PHE A 72 36.10 39.81 5.58
N ASN A 73 36.14 39.75 4.24
CA ASN A 73 35.00 40.05 3.41
C ASN A 73 34.07 38.84 3.35
N ARG A 74 32.76 39.09 3.32
CA ARG A 74 31.74 38.05 3.26
C ARG A 74 30.63 38.48 2.32
N VAL A 75 29.92 37.51 1.76
CA VAL A 75 28.63 37.76 1.12
C VAL A 75 27.56 36.99 1.89
N ALA A 76 26.31 37.44 1.79
CA ALA A 76 25.17 36.78 2.39
C ALA A 76 23.94 36.89 1.49
N ASP A 77 23.01 35.97 1.66
CA ASP A 77 21.68 36.03 1.07
C ASP A 77 20.69 35.28 1.94
N ASP A 78 19.39 35.47 1.72
CA ASP A 78 18.35 34.71 2.39
C ASP A 78 17.97 33.43 1.66
N PHE A 79 17.34 32.52 2.40
CA PHE A 79 16.64 31.37 1.87
C PHE A 79 15.49 30.98 2.78
N THR A 80 14.59 30.16 2.25
CA THR A 80 13.42 29.68 2.98
C THR A 80 13.41 28.16 3.06
N VAL A 81 12.90 27.65 4.17
CA VAL A 81 12.63 26.22 4.39
C VAL A 81 11.13 26.07 4.50
N ALA A 82 10.52 25.40 3.52
CA ALA A 82 9.06 25.32 3.40
C ALA A 82 8.45 24.13 4.16
N ASP A 83 9.07 22.96 4.10
CA ASP A 83 8.60 21.79 4.86
C ASP A 83 8.96 21.93 6.33
N CYS A 84 8.29 21.14 7.17
CA CYS A 84 8.46 21.24 8.61
C CYS A 84 9.92 21.13 9.05
N GLN A 85 10.67 20.15 8.52
CA GLN A 85 12.08 19.98 8.83
C GLN A 85 12.91 19.38 7.70
N TRP A 86 14.17 19.79 7.67
CA TRP A 86 15.18 19.27 6.77
C TRP A 86 16.48 19.02 7.51
N ARG A 87 17.09 17.87 7.25
CA ARG A 87 18.51 17.66 7.51
C ARG A 87 19.30 18.17 6.32
N VAL A 88 20.24 19.06 6.55
CA VAL A 88 21.09 19.60 5.47
C VAL A 88 22.26 18.64 5.26
N ASP A 89 22.37 18.12 4.04
CA ASP A 89 23.40 17.15 3.67
C ASP A 89 24.66 17.87 3.15
N SER A 90 24.49 18.90 2.33
CA SER A 90 25.60 19.74 1.85
C SER A 90 25.12 21.08 1.31
N ILE A 91 26.02 22.06 1.26
CA ILE A 91 25.77 23.36 0.64
C ILE A 91 26.80 23.61 -0.46
N VAL A 92 26.35 24.12 -1.60
CA VAL A 92 27.19 24.43 -2.76
C VAL A 92 27.27 25.92 -2.95
N PHE A 93 28.50 26.45 -2.98
CA PHE A 93 28.79 27.85 -3.25
C PHE A 93 29.61 28.02 -4.52
N PHE A 94 29.43 29.15 -5.21
CA PHE A 94 30.12 29.44 -6.46
C PHE A 94 31.07 30.63 -6.32
N CYS A 95 32.30 30.49 -6.81
CA CYS A 95 33.26 31.59 -6.85
C CYS A 95 34.30 31.43 -7.95
N TYR A 96 35.04 32.50 -8.25
CA TYR A 96 36.15 32.45 -9.19
C TYR A 96 37.33 33.32 -8.71
N GLN A 97 38.51 33.06 -9.27
CA GLN A 97 39.67 33.96 -9.19
C GLN A 97 40.05 34.37 -10.62
N THR A 98 40.36 35.64 -10.86
CA THR A 98 40.80 36.06 -12.20
C THR A 98 42.21 35.53 -12.48
N GLY A 99 42.40 34.93 -13.65
CA GLY A 99 43.66 34.31 -14.07
C GLY A 99 43.80 32.84 -13.65
N SER A 100 42.77 32.22 -13.07
CA SER A 100 42.78 30.78 -12.81
C SER A 100 42.53 29.97 -14.08
N THR A 101 42.80 28.67 -14.01
CA THR A 101 42.41 27.67 -15.01
C THR A 101 41.21 26.87 -14.50
N THR A 102 40.73 25.88 -15.26
CA THR A 102 39.66 24.99 -14.79
C THR A 102 40.09 24.08 -13.63
N ALA A 103 41.38 24.00 -13.30
CA ALA A 103 41.83 23.47 -12.03
C ALA A 103 41.52 24.48 -10.91
N SER A 104 40.79 24.05 -9.88
CA SER A 104 40.37 24.95 -8.81
C SER A 104 41.54 25.52 -8.02
N THR A 105 41.49 26.83 -7.81
CA THR A 105 42.42 27.56 -6.94
C THR A 105 41.80 27.90 -5.59
N ILE A 106 40.57 27.45 -5.34
CA ILE A 106 39.85 27.67 -4.08
C ILE A 106 40.36 26.66 -3.05
N THR A 107 40.74 27.15 -1.87
CA THR A 107 41.39 26.34 -0.84
C THR A 107 40.52 26.16 0.40
N GLY A 108 39.44 26.94 0.53
CA GLY A 108 38.49 26.74 1.62
C GLY A 108 37.24 27.61 1.51
N VAL A 109 36.21 27.18 2.23
CA VAL A 109 34.97 27.92 2.43
C VAL A 109 34.60 27.81 3.90
N ASN A 110 34.27 28.93 4.53
CA ASN A 110 33.56 28.93 5.81
C ASN A 110 32.24 29.67 5.64
N PHE A 111 31.22 29.24 6.37
CA PHE A 111 29.89 29.82 6.29
C PHE A 111 29.19 29.79 7.64
N ARG A 112 28.13 30.60 7.75
CA ARG A 112 27.24 30.69 8.90
C ARG A 112 25.81 30.77 8.43
N ILE A 113 24.89 30.21 9.20
CA ILE A 113 23.45 30.35 8.99
C ILE A 113 22.85 31.08 10.18
N TRP A 114 21.91 31.97 9.89
CA TRP A 114 21.26 32.85 10.82
C TRP A 114 19.75 32.75 10.69
N ASP A 115 19.02 32.95 11.78
CA ASP A 115 17.56 33.02 11.80
C ASP A 115 16.99 34.34 11.24
N SER A 116 17.87 35.32 10.99
CA SER A 116 17.54 36.62 10.41
C SER A 116 18.77 37.25 9.78
N ILE A 117 18.62 38.46 9.25
CA ILE A 117 19.70 39.20 8.57
C ILE A 117 20.96 39.28 9.47
N PRO A 118 22.18 38.93 9.00
CA PRO A 118 23.38 38.81 9.84
C PRO A 118 23.86 40.10 10.52
N GLU A 119 23.33 41.27 10.14
CA GLU A 119 23.67 42.58 10.71
C GLU A 119 22.70 43.00 11.82
N ASN A 120 21.54 42.35 11.93
CA ASN A 120 20.53 42.67 12.93
C ASN A 120 20.99 42.18 14.31
N ALA A 121 20.94 43.06 15.32
CA ALA A 121 21.33 42.74 16.68
C ALA A 121 20.49 41.61 17.31
N ALA A 122 19.25 41.40 16.84
CA ALA A 122 18.39 40.32 17.28
C ALA A 122 18.62 38.99 16.52
N SER A 123 19.43 39.00 15.45
CA SER A 123 19.74 37.79 14.68
C SER A 123 20.63 36.85 15.47
N THR A 124 20.27 35.57 15.50
CA THR A 124 21.02 34.52 16.21
C THR A 124 21.69 33.57 15.23
N LEU A 125 22.88 33.10 15.61
CA LEU A 125 23.64 32.14 14.84
C LEU A 125 23.03 30.74 15.02
N VAL A 126 22.55 30.17 13.93
CA VAL A 126 21.97 28.81 13.88
C VAL A 126 23.06 27.76 13.69
N TYR A 127 24.02 28.02 12.80
CA TYR A 127 25.07 27.05 12.46
C TYR A 127 26.32 27.71 11.89
N GLY A 128 27.45 27.02 12.01
CA GLY A 128 28.71 27.37 11.35
C GLY A 128 29.51 28.43 12.09
N ASP A 129 30.64 28.81 11.51
CA ASP A 129 31.56 29.79 12.10
C ASP A 129 32.42 30.46 11.02
N THR A 130 33.32 31.36 11.42
CA THR A 130 34.13 32.16 10.50
C THR A 130 35.54 31.61 10.25
N THR A 131 35.84 30.41 10.74
CA THR A 131 37.20 29.85 10.82
C THR A 131 37.29 28.43 10.25
N THR A 132 36.28 27.59 10.46
CA THR A 132 36.26 26.19 10.04
C THR A 132 36.09 26.10 8.54
N ASN A 133 37.05 25.45 7.88
CA ASN A 133 36.91 25.11 6.47
C ASN A 133 35.90 23.97 6.31
N ALA A 134 34.71 24.30 5.83
CA ALA A 134 33.65 23.35 5.57
C ALA A 134 33.74 22.70 4.18
N MET A 135 34.66 23.13 3.33
CA MET A 135 34.77 22.63 1.95
C MET A 135 35.23 21.18 1.91
N ILE A 136 34.40 20.30 1.33
CA ILE A 136 34.71 18.89 1.08
C ILE A 136 35.49 18.75 -0.23
N ARG A 137 35.03 19.44 -1.28
CA ARG A 137 35.66 19.44 -2.61
C ARG A 137 35.34 20.71 -3.37
N THR A 138 36.15 20.98 -4.37
CA THR A 138 35.97 22.08 -5.32
C THR A 138 36.27 21.58 -6.73
N GLU A 139 35.42 21.96 -7.69
CA GLU A 139 35.52 21.53 -9.08
C GLU A 139 35.04 22.63 -10.03
N TRP A 140 35.50 22.60 -11.28
CA TRP A 140 35.01 23.54 -12.29
C TRP A 140 33.52 23.31 -12.55
N SER A 141 32.73 24.39 -12.55
CA SER A 141 31.27 24.29 -12.73
C SER A 141 30.82 24.09 -14.17
N GLY A 142 31.75 24.15 -15.14
CA GLY A 142 31.41 24.22 -16.56
C GLY A 142 31.06 25.64 -17.05
N VAL A 143 31.27 26.66 -16.20
CA VAL A 143 30.87 28.05 -16.47
C VAL A 143 32.07 29.00 -16.40
N TYR A 144 32.11 29.99 -17.30
CA TYR A 144 33.02 31.14 -17.22
C TYR A 144 32.30 32.43 -16.86
N ARG A 145 32.91 33.26 -16.01
CA ARG A 145 32.41 34.60 -15.68
C ARG A 145 32.89 35.63 -16.70
N ILE A 146 31.94 36.27 -17.37
CA ILE A 146 32.19 37.23 -18.44
C ILE A 146 31.25 38.45 -18.35
N THR A 147 31.52 39.45 -19.18
CA THR A 147 30.62 40.60 -19.46
C THR A 147 30.05 40.46 -20.87
N GLU A 148 28.98 41.19 -21.20
CA GLU A 148 28.40 41.19 -22.56
C GLU A 148 29.43 41.44 -23.68
N THR A 149 30.51 42.15 -23.38
CA THR A 149 31.57 42.49 -24.33
C THR A 149 32.77 41.53 -24.31
N THR A 150 32.76 40.50 -23.45
CA THR A 150 33.89 39.58 -23.24
C THR A 150 33.52 38.10 -23.36
N SER A 151 32.46 37.78 -24.10
CA SER A 151 32.11 36.39 -24.44
C SER A 151 33.31 35.65 -25.07
N GLY A 152 33.44 34.36 -24.76
CA GLY A 152 34.57 33.51 -25.12
C GLY A 152 35.79 33.62 -24.18
N ASN A 153 35.76 34.50 -23.18
CA ASN A 153 36.86 34.64 -22.21
C ASN A 153 36.90 33.48 -21.21
N SER A 154 38.06 32.85 -21.05
CA SER A 154 38.29 31.69 -20.18
C SER A 154 39.08 31.98 -18.90
N THR A 155 39.39 33.24 -18.61
CA THR A 155 40.28 33.63 -17.48
C THR A 155 39.59 33.64 -16.12
N ARG A 156 38.28 33.36 -16.06
CA ARG A 156 37.47 33.37 -14.82
C ARG A 156 36.55 32.15 -14.76
N PRO A 157 37.10 30.92 -14.74
CA PRO A 157 36.29 29.72 -14.53
C PRO A 157 35.63 29.81 -13.15
N ILE A 158 34.32 29.62 -13.11
CA ILE A 158 33.57 29.53 -11.85
C ILE A 158 33.77 28.12 -11.28
N MET A 159 34.14 28.07 -10.01
CA MET A 159 34.28 26.85 -9.24
C MET A 159 33.01 26.60 -8.45
N LYS A 160 32.58 25.34 -8.45
CA LYS A 160 31.54 24.78 -7.58
C LYS A 160 32.23 24.21 -6.34
N ASN A 161 31.94 24.77 -5.17
CA ASN A 161 32.54 24.38 -3.90
C ASN A 161 31.50 23.70 -3.02
N VAL A 162 31.66 22.40 -2.80
CA VAL A 162 30.72 21.60 -2.01
C VAL A 162 31.19 21.57 -0.56
N CYS A 163 30.33 22.00 0.34
CA CYS A 163 30.63 22.16 1.76
C CYS A 163 29.78 21.19 2.61
N THR A 164 30.37 20.66 3.67
CA THR A 164 29.66 19.90 4.69
C THR A 164 28.82 20.82 5.56
N ALA A 165 27.64 20.35 5.96
CA ALA A 165 26.81 20.98 6.99
C ALA A 165 26.42 19.92 8.04
N SER A 166 27.38 19.07 8.41
CA SER A 166 27.15 17.92 9.29
C SER A 166 26.40 18.33 10.57
N GLY A 167 25.33 17.60 10.87
CA GLY A 167 24.48 17.81 12.05
C GLY A 167 23.49 18.97 11.94
N LEU A 168 23.49 19.72 10.84
CA LEU A 168 22.54 20.81 10.64
C LEU A 168 21.13 20.27 10.34
N ILE A 169 20.19 20.66 11.18
CA ILE A 169 18.76 20.48 10.98
C ILE A 169 18.11 21.86 10.97
N LEU A 170 17.31 22.14 9.96
CA LEU A 170 16.56 23.38 9.82
C LEU A 170 15.07 23.07 9.89
N SER A 171 14.36 23.79 10.75
CA SER A 171 12.90 23.80 10.75
C SER A 171 12.37 24.74 9.67
N SER A 172 11.06 24.68 9.40
CA SER A 172 10.41 25.65 8.50
C SER A 172 10.67 27.08 8.96
N GLY A 173 11.06 27.96 8.05
CA GLY A 173 11.38 29.34 8.40
C GLY A 173 12.18 30.07 7.32
N ASN A 174 12.48 31.32 7.63
CA ASN A 174 13.34 32.17 6.81
C ASN A 174 14.70 32.27 7.49
N TYR A 175 15.76 32.10 6.72
CA TYR A 175 17.12 32.10 7.20
C TYR A 175 17.99 33.00 6.32
N TRP A 176 19.13 33.40 6.85
CA TRP A 176 20.21 34.00 6.07
C TRP A 176 21.45 33.12 6.14
N ILE A 177 22.16 33.02 5.04
CA ILE A 177 23.44 32.34 4.97
C ILE A 177 24.52 33.34 4.58
N ASP A 178 25.62 33.38 5.31
CA ASP A 178 26.80 34.16 4.95
C ASP A 178 28.02 33.27 4.79
N TRP A 179 28.91 33.63 3.87
CA TRP A 179 30.10 32.82 3.60
C TRP A 179 31.29 33.65 3.09
N SER A 180 32.45 33.01 3.16
CA SER A 180 33.70 33.56 2.64
C SER A 180 34.64 32.46 2.15
N TYR A 181 35.53 32.81 1.23
CA TYR A 181 36.40 31.92 0.51
C TYR A 181 37.87 32.19 0.81
N ALA A 182 38.66 31.12 0.86
CA ALA A 182 40.10 31.16 0.74
C ALA A 182 40.50 30.70 -0.68
N GLY A 183 41.54 31.30 -1.24
CA GLY A 183 42.07 30.93 -2.55
C GLY A 183 43.58 31.18 -2.64
N SER A 184 44.24 30.55 -3.61
CA SER A 184 45.69 30.58 -3.76
C SER A 184 46.22 31.72 -4.64
N LEU A 185 45.36 32.35 -5.45
CA LEU A 185 45.74 33.49 -6.31
C LEU A 185 45.55 34.84 -5.61
N ALA A 186 46.24 35.87 -6.12
CA ALA A 186 46.10 37.25 -5.65
C ALA A 186 44.73 37.89 -5.97
N SER A 187 44.05 37.42 -7.01
CA SER A 187 42.71 37.89 -7.36
C SER A 187 41.64 37.17 -6.53
N GLY A 188 40.74 37.89 -5.89
CA GLY A 188 39.57 37.28 -5.26
C GLY A 188 39.93 36.41 -4.04
N PRO A 189 39.15 35.36 -3.74
CA PRO A 189 38.01 34.87 -4.53
C PRO A 189 36.80 35.83 -4.57
N TRP A 190 36.09 35.79 -5.70
CA TRP A 190 34.93 36.64 -5.98
C TRP A 190 33.66 35.79 -6.05
N ALA A 191 32.60 36.21 -5.37
CA ALA A 191 31.25 35.67 -5.54
C ALA A 191 30.61 36.29 -6.79
N PRO A 192 30.23 35.50 -7.82
CA PRO A 192 29.44 36.01 -8.92
C PRO A 192 28.01 36.30 -8.44
N PRO A 193 27.33 37.33 -8.96
CA PRO A 193 25.89 37.50 -8.74
C PRO A 193 25.10 36.39 -9.45
N ILE A 194 23.85 36.20 -9.04
CA ILE A 194 22.86 35.45 -9.82
C ILE A 194 22.69 36.15 -11.17
N VAL A 195 22.50 35.38 -12.23
CA VAL A 195 22.31 35.91 -13.58
C VAL A 195 21.07 35.28 -14.21
N PRO A 196 19.87 35.79 -13.93
CA PRO A 196 18.69 35.42 -14.71
C PRO A 196 18.77 36.07 -16.09
N LEU A 197 18.03 35.54 -17.07
CA LEU A 197 17.92 36.18 -18.38
C LEU A 197 17.30 37.58 -18.25
N ASN A 198 17.93 38.58 -18.87
CA ASN A 198 17.45 39.95 -19.06
C ASN A 198 16.94 40.62 -17.77
N THR A 199 17.60 40.38 -16.65
CA THR A 199 17.18 40.91 -15.34
C THR A 199 18.33 41.68 -14.69
N ALA A 200 18.09 42.92 -14.28
CA ALA A 200 19.09 43.76 -13.59
C ALA A 200 19.12 43.50 -12.08
N ILE A 201 17.95 43.42 -11.43
CA ILE A 201 17.80 43.16 -9.98
C ILE A 201 17.64 41.67 -9.77
N THR A 202 18.63 41.03 -9.16
CA THR A 202 18.72 39.57 -9.10
C THR A 202 18.50 39.01 -7.70
N GLY A 203 18.37 39.86 -6.69
CA GLY A 203 18.10 39.48 -5.32
C GLY A 203 18.36 40.63 -4.35
N ASN A 204 18.49 40.26 -3.08
CA ASN A 204 18.63 41.14 -1.92
C ASN A 204 19.86 40.78 -1.09
N GLY A 205 20.85 40.16 -1.73
CA GLY A 205 22.09 39.76 -1.11
C GLY A 205 22.82 40.94 -0.47
N LYS A 206 23.71 40.61 0.46
CA LYS A 206 24.52 41.56 1.22
C LYS A 206 25.99 41.25 1.07
N GLN A 207 26.82 42.28 1.23
CA GLN A 207 28.26 42.15 1.27
C GLN A 207 28.82 42.83 2.53
N LYS A 208 29.67 42.11 3.24
CA LYS A 208 30.48 42.64 4.34
C LYS A 208 31.84 43.05 3.81
N VAL A 209 32.18 44.32 3.92
CA VAL A 209 33.50 44.87 3.59
C VAL A 209 33.91 45.82 4.69
N SER A 210 35.18 45.78 5.10
CA SER A 210 35.70 46.64 6.19
C SER A 210 34.87 46.55 7.48
N GLY A 211 34.34 45.35 7.78
CA GLY A 211 33.56 45.10 8.99
C GLY A 211 32.07 45.49 8.90
N VAL A 212 31.61 46.12 7.82
CA VAL A 212 30.24 46.64 7.69
C VAL A 212 29.47 45.87 6.62
N TRP A 213 28.25 45.46 6.96
CA TRP A 213 27.31 44.90 5.99
C TRP A 213 26.60 46.00 5.20
N ASN A 214 26.56 45.85 3.89
CA ASN A 214 25.81 46.69 2.96
C ASN A 214 25.03 45.79 2.00
N ASN A 215 24.03 46.35 1.33
CA ASN A 215 23.38 45.65 0.23
C ASN A 215 24.41 45.41 -0.89
N ALA A 216 24.35 44.23 -1.51
CA ALA A 216 25.15 43.88 -2.67
C ALA A 216 24.61 44.62 -3.89
N ALA A 217 24.96 45.90 -4.01
CA ALA A 217 24.55 46.74 -5.12
C ALA A 217 25.54 46.64 -6.28
N ASP A 218 25.02 46.58 -7.50
CA ASP A 218 25.77 46.88 -8.72
C ASP A 218 25.43 48.30 -9.19
N GLY A 219 26.33 48.90 -9.96
CA GLY A 219 26.03 50.09 -10.75
C GLY A 219 25.07 49.77 -11.90
N GLY A 220 24.63 50.81 -12.61
CA GLY A 220 23.73 50.67 -13.76
C GLY A 220 22.31 51.13 -13.47
N THR A 221 21.38 50.79 -14.38
CA THR A 221 19.98 51.25 -14.32
C THR A 221 19.32 50.78 -13.03
N GLY A 222 18.99 51.73 -12.15
CA GLY A 222 18.27 51.48 -10.90
C GLY A 222 19.13 51.03 -9.71
N THR A 223 20.46 51.13 -9.77
CA THR A 223 21.40 50.65 -8.72
C THR A 223 21.03 49.24 -8.24
N PRO A 224 21.06 48.25 -9.17
CA PRO A 224 20.34 47.01 -8.95
C PRO A 224 20.94 46.20 -7.80
N ALA A 225 20.07 45.75 -6.89
CA ALA A 225 20.43 44.81 -5.84
C ALA A 225 20.66 43.42 -6.43
N GLN A 226 21.73 42.77 -5.99
CA GLN A 226 22.17 41.48 -6.47
C GLN A 226 21.97 40.40 -5.41
N GLY A 227 21.54 39.22 -5.84
CA GLY A 227 21.63 38.00 -5.04
C GLY A 227 22.82 37.16 -5.48
N PHE A 228 23.08 36.08 -4.74
CA PHE A 228 24.21 35.18 -4.94
C PHE A 228 23.76 33.74 -5.12
N PRO A 229 24.27 33.00 -6.12
CA PRO A 229 23.87 31.62 -6.33
C PRO A 229 24.49 30.74 -5.24
N PHE A 230 23.65 29.91 -4.63
CA PHE A 230 24.05 28.77 -3.82
C PHE A 230 22.94 27.72 -3.87
N ILE A 231 23.29 26.48 -3.58
CA ILE A 231 22.33 25.38 -3.54
C ILE A 231 22.48 24.66 -2.22
N ILE A 232 21.39 24.54 -1.49
CA ILE A 232 21.29 23.73 -0.28
C ILE A 232 20.65 22.42 -0.68
N TYR A 233 21.35 21.34 -0.34
CA TYR A 233 20.83 20.01 -0.50
C TYR A 233 20.58 19.38 0.86
N GLY A 234 19.54 18.58 0.95
CA GLY A 234 19.20 17.90 2.18
C GLY A 234 18.28 16.72 1.97
N THR A 235 17.82 16.20 3.10
CA THR A 235 16.78 15.18 3.17
C THR A 235 15.66 15.71 4.06
N LYS A 236 14.43 15.70 3.55
CA LYS A 236 13.23 16.02 4.35
C LYS A 236 13.15 15.09 5.56
N ILE A 237 12.89 15.66 6.72
CA ILE A 237 12.50 14.89 7.91
C ILE A 237 10.98 14.99 7.99
N GLN A 238 10.30 13.86 7.84
CA GLN A 238 8.85 13.79 7.91
C GLN A 238 8.43 12.88 9.04
N VAL A 239 7.34 13.25 9.69
CA VAL A 239 6.55 12.35 10.50
C VAL A 239 5.64 11.58 9.55
N VAL A 240 5.37 10.32 9.84
CA VAL A 240 4.45 9.48 9.10
C VAL A 240 3.43 8.92 10.09
N ALA A 241 2.17 9.26 9.87
CA ALA A 241 1.03 8.70 10.58
C ALA A 241 0.48 7.49 9.81
N ASP A 242 0.12 6.45 10.56
CA ASP A 242 -0.54 5.24 10.07
C ASP A 242 -1.67 4.91 11.05
N ALA A 243 -2.91 5.19 10.63
CA ALA A 243 -4.10 4.96 11.43
C ALA A 243 -4.54 3.48 11.44
N GLY A 244 -3.87 2.63 10.66
CA GLY A 244 -4.26 1.25 10.42
C GLY A 244 -5.23 1.10 9.25
N SER A 245 -5.61 -0.14 8.94
CA SER A 245 -6.59 -0.42 7.88
C SER A 245 -8.02 -0.13 8.34
N ASP A 246 -8.88 0.24 7.38
CA ASP A 246 -10.32 0.42 7.60
C ASP A 246 -10.97 -0.83 8.22
N ILE A 247 -11.96 -0.60 9.08
CA ILE A 247 -12.60 -1.62 9.91
C ILE A 247 -14.05 -1.78 9.45
N GLY A 248 -14.41 -3.00 9.04
CA GLY A 248 -15.79 -3.41 8.81
C GLY A 248 -16.25 -4.40 9.87
N TYR A 249 -17.37 -4.11 10.55
CA TYR A 249 -17.87 -4.93 11.66
C TYR A 249 -19.39 -5.16 11.58
N CYS A 250 -19.91 -6.16 12.27
CA CYS A 250 -21.31 -6.61 12.13
C CYS A 250 -22.15 -6.40 13.39
N ASN A 251 -21.53 -6.60 14.56
CA ASN A 251 -22.14 -6.48 15.89
C ASN A 251 -21.15 -5.75 16.81
N GLU A 252 -21.60 -5.34 18.00
CA GLU A 252 -20.74 -4.69 19.00
C GLU A 252 -19.41 -5.45 19.18
N GLN A 253 -18.32 -4.75 18.89
CA GLN A 253 -16.97 -5.29 18.91
C GLN A 253 -16.01 -4.21 19.41
N SER A 254 -14.81 -4.65 19.77
CA SER A 254 -13.72 -3.78 20.14
C SER A 254 -12.51 -4.04 19.25
N PHE A 255 -11.88 -2.97 18.79
CA PHE A 255 -10.72 -2.99 17.91
C PHE A 255 -9.63 -2.10 18.47
N GLN A 256 -8.37 -2.45 18.22
CA GLN A 256 -7.25 -1.55 18.44
C GLN A 256 -7.01 -0.72 17.17
N LEU A 257 -6.97 0.60 17.28
CA LEU A 257 -6.63 1.48 16.16
C LEU A 257 -5.11 1.64 16.03
N GLY A 258 -4.67 2.17 14.89
CA GLY A 258 -3.27 2.46 14.60
C GLY A 258 -2.54 1.33 13.87
N GLY A 259 -1.58 1.71 13.03
CA GLY A 259 -0.71 0.78 12.31
C GLY A 259 0.39 0.16 13.17
N ALA A 260 1.31 -0.53 12.50
CA ALA A 260 2.45 -1.20 13.13
C ALA A 260 3.77 -0.78 12.44
N PRO A 261 4.35 0.38 12.80
CA PRO A 261 3.97 1.28 13.91
C PRO A 261 2.91 2.33 13.51
N THR A 262 2.13 2.85 14.48
CA THR A 262 1.20 3.98 14.28
C THR A 262 1.91 5.25 13.81
N GLY A 263 3.12 5.48 14.33
CA GLY A 263 3.90 6.67 14.05
C GLY A 263 5.36 6.34 13.77
N SER A 264 5.92 6.97 12.74
CA SER A 264 7.34 6.84 12.44
C SER A 264 7.95 8.15 11.90
N GLY A 265 9.27 8.19 11.80
CA GLY A 265 9.98 9.40 11.38
C GLY A 265 10.00 10.51 12.43
N GLY A 266 10.12 11.76 11.99
CA GLY A 266 10.23 12.94 12.85
C GLY A 266 11.50 13.01 13.70
N LEU A 267 11.53 13.97 14.63
CA LEU A 267 12.56 14.09 15.67
C LEU A 267 12.00 14.01 17.08
N GLY A 268 12.69 13.25 17.92
CA GLY A 268 12.34 13.10 19.32
C GLY A 268 11.08 12.24 19.53
N THR A 269 10.36 12.52 20.62
CA THR A 269 9.15 11.77 20.97
C THR A 269 7.97 12.22 20.12
N LEU A 270 7.21 11.26 19.60
CA LEU A 270 5.94 11.50 18.92
C LEU A 270 4.78 11.58 19.93
N THR A 271 3.89 12.54 19.73
CA THR A 271 2.59 12.66 20.42
C THR A 271 1.46 12.30 19.47
N TYR A 272 0.38 11.74 20.01
CA TYR A 272 -0.74 11.22 19.24
C TYR A 272 -2.02 11.94 19.65
N SER A 273 -2.91 12.17 18.69
CA SER A 273 -4.25 12.69 18.92
C SER A 273 -5.21 12.03 17.95
N TRP A 274 -6.24 11.40 18.48
CA TRP A 274 -7.32 10.79 17.72
C TRP A 274 -8.60 11.61 17.86
N LEU A 275 -9.28 11.85 16.74
CA LEU A 275 -10.59 12.49 16.71
C LEU A 275 -11.55 11.72 15.79
N PRO A 276 -12.82 11.52 16.18
CA PRO A 276 -13.39 11.93 17.45
C PRO A 276 -12.88 11.08 18.62
N VAL A 277 -13.02 11.58 19.86
CA VAL A 277 -12.58 10.85 21.07
C VAL A 277 -13.62 9.85 21.57
N THR A 278 -14.78 9.81 20.92
CA THR A 278 -15.92 8.97 21.30
C THR A 278 -15.53 7.51 21.28
N ASN A 279 -15.88 6.79 22.35
CA ASN A 279 -15.67 5.35 22.50
C ASN A 279 -14.21 4.85 22.40
N LEU A 280 -13.23 5.75 22.42
CA LEU A 280 -11.81 5.42 22.63
C LEU A 280 -11.50 5.37 24.12
N ASP A 281 -10.67 4.42 24.53
CA ASP A 281 -10.16 4.34 25.90
C ASP A 281 -9.22 5.52 26.27
N ASP A 282 -8.31 5.88 25.36
CA ASP A 282 -7.43 7.05 25.47
C ASP A 282 -7.05 7.57 24.08
N ALA A 283 -7.64 8.69 23.66
CA ALA A 283 -7.38 9.28 22.35
C ALA A 283 -5.98 9.90 22.17
N THR A 284 -5.07 9.77 23.14
CA THR A 284 -3.72 10.36 23.12
C THR A 284 -2.57 9.35 23.03
N ILE A 285 -2.88 8.04 22.99
CA ILE A 285 -1.89 6.98 22.81
C ILE A 285 -1.81 6.51 21.35
N ALA A 286 -0.73 5.82 21.00
CA ALA A 286 -0.49 5.33 19.65
C ALA A 286 -1.54 4.32 19.17
N ASN A 287 -2.04 3.47 20.05
CA ASN A 287 -2.96 2.40 19.69
C ASN A 287 -4.14 2.32 20.68
N PRO A 288 -5.11 3.25 20.60
CA PRO A 288 -6.28 3.23 21.46
C PRO A 288 -7.17 2.03 21.14
N THR A 289 -7.89 1.59 22.15
CA THR A 289 -8.97 0.60 22.02
C THR A 289 -10.28 1.33 21.72
N LEU A 290 -10.86 1.08 20.55
CA LEU A 290 -12.17 1.55 20.15
C LEU A 290 -13.23 0.51 20.54
N THR A 291 -14.32 0.96 21.16
CA THR A 291 -15.55 0.17 21.38
C THR A 291 -16.64 0.66 20.43
N VAL A 292 -17.03 -0.12 19.43
CA VAL A 292 -17.84 0.41 18.32
C VAL A 292 -19.35 0.26 18.55
N PHE A 293 -20.09 1.36 18.39
CA PHE A 293 -21.56 1.40 18.43
C PHE A 293 -22.18 1.88 17.11
N ASN A 294 -21.43 2.67 16.33
CA ASN A 294 -21.87 3.30 15.09
C ASN A 294 -20.70 3.43 14.11
N ALA A 295 -21.03 3.48 12.81
CA ALA A 295 -20.05 3.82 11.78
C ALA A 295 -19.52 5.24 11.99
N GLU A 296 -18.20 5.42 11.88
CA GLU A 296 -17.51 6.67 12.18
C GLU A 296 -16.10 6.65 11.57
N THR A 297 -15.59 7.80 11.16
CA THR A 297 -14.20 7.94 10.69
C THR A 297 -13.35 8.56 11.79
N TYR A 298 -12.25 7.90 12.14
CA TYR A 298 -11.28 8.42 13.11
C TYR A 298 -10.06 8.96 12.36
N VAL A 299 -9.63 10.16 12.75
CA VAL A 299 -8.45 10.86 12.24
C VAL A 299 -7.38 10.79 13.31
N LEU A 300 -6.25 10.19 12.95
CA LEU A 300 -5.02 10.24 13.70
C LEU A 300 -4.23 11.49 13.29
N THR A 301 -3.77 12.26 14.25
CA THR A 301 -2.73 13.28 14.08
C THR A 301 -1.54 12.91 14.93
N ILE A 302 -0.35 12.86 14.32
CA ILE A 302 0.91 12.68 15.02
C ILE A 302 1.69 13.98 14.95
N THR A 303 2.28 14.38 16.08
CA THR A 303 3.20 15.52 16.14
C THR A 303 4.53 15.08 16.74
N ASP A 304 5.66 15.49 16.17
CA ASP A 304 6.96 15.26 16.80
C ASP A 304 7.33 16.36 17.81
N SER A 305 8.49 16.22 18.46
CA SER A 305 8.91 17.16 19.51
C SER A 305 9.21 18.59 19.03
N ILE A 306 9.34 18.80 17.72
CA ILE A 306 9.66 20.10 17.10
C ILE A 306 8.44 20.70 16.38
N GLY A 307 7.32 19.98 16.33
CA GLY A 307 6.04 20.45 15.80
C GLY A 307 5.73 19.98 14.38
N CYS A 308 6.46 19.00 13.84
CA CYS A 308 6.10 18.39 12.57
C CYS A 308 4.89 17.50 12.73
N VAL A 309 3.90 17.70 11.87
CA VAL A 309 2.62 17.01 11.92
C VAL A 309 2.41 16.14 10.69
N ASP A 310 1.79 15.00 10.90
CA ASP A 310 1.19 14.20 9.84
C ASP A 310 -0.15 13.62 10.31
N THR A 311 -1.03 13.29 9.37
CA THR A 311 -2.37 12.79 9.67
C THR A 311 -2.73 11.61 8.79
N ASP A 312 -3.44 10.65 9.37
CA ASP A 312 -4.03 9.52 8.64
C ASP A 312 -5.43 9.21 9.19
N THR A 313 -6.20 8.42 8.47
CA THR A 313 -7.59 8.12 8.83
C THR A 313 -7.87 6.64 8.78
N VAL A 314 -8.74 6.18 9.69
CA VAL A 314 -9.35 4.85 9.63
C VAL A 314 -10.86 4.99 9.55
N GLU A 315 -11.46 4.40 8.53
CA GLU A 315 -12.91 4.36 8.36
C GLU A 315 -13.48 3.14 9.07
N VAL A 316 -14.45 3.36 9.97
CA VAL A 316 -15.17 2.30 10.67
C VAL A 316 -16.58 2.21 10.12
N THR A 317 -16.91 1.05 9.54
CA THR A 317 -18.18 0.81 8.86
C THR A 317 -18.96 -0.34 9.48
N ILE A 318 -20.29 -0.19 9.53
CA ILE A 318 -21.19 -1.29 9.91
C ILE A 318 -21.53 -2.08 8.64
N ASN A 319 -21.08 -3.32 8.59
CA ASN A 319 -21.45 -4.27 7.57
C ASN A 319 -22.87 -4.78 7.82
N THR A 320 -23.65 -4.89 6.75
CA THR A 320 -25.01 -5.44 6.81
C THR A 320 -24.97 -6.92 7.15
N MET A 321 -25.75 -7.34 8.14
CA MET A 321 -25.97 -8.77 8.42
C MET A 321 -26.59 -9.48 7.20
N PRO A 322 -26.18 -10.73 6.92
CA PRO A 322 -26.73 -11.51 5.81
C PRO A 322 -28.23 -11.79 5.99
N ASP A 323 -28.99 -11.87 4.89
CA ASP A 323 -30.34 -12.44 4.90
C ASP A 323 -30.25 -13.96 5.12
N LEU A 324 -30.85 -14.43 6.20
CA LEU A 324 -30.82 -15.83 6.62
C LEU A 324 -32.03 -16.63 6.14
N THR A 325 -32.86 -16.05 5.27
CA THR A 325 -34.05 -16.74 4.76
C THR A 325 -33.64 -17.91 3.86
N VAL A 326 -34.24 -19.07 4.13
CA VAL A 326 -34.08 -20.28 3.31
C VAL A 326 -35.42 -20.61 2.68
N THR A 327 -35.40 -20.87 1.38
CA THR A 327 -36.55 -21.39 0.64
C THR A 327 -36.36 -22.90 0.40
N ALA A 328 -37.45 -23.65 0.45
CA ALA A 328 -37.47 -25.08 0.20
C ALA A 328 -38.40 -25.40 -0.98
N LEU A 329 -37.89 -26.14 -1.96
CA LEU A 329 -38.67 -26.70 -3.05
C LEU A 329 -38.30 -28.18 -3.21
N ASN A 330 -39.24 -29.07 -2.85
CA ASN A 330 -38.99 -30.51 -2.70
C ASN A 330 -37.80 -30.75 -1.75
N GLU A 331 -36.78 -31.49 -2.18
CA GLU A 331 -35.57 -31.77 -1.39
C GLU A 331 -34.51 -30.65 -1.49
N THR A 332 -34.73 -29.61 -2.29
CA THR A 332 -33.74 -28.54 -2.51
C THR A 332 -34.00 -27.36 -1.58
N LEU A 333 -33.02 -27.04 -0.74
CA LEU A 333 -32.97 -25.85 0.09
C LEU A 333 -32.10 -24.79 -0.61
N THR A 334 -32.51 -23.53 -0.58
CA THR A 334 -31.77 -22.43 -1.20
C THR A 334 -31.77 -21.20 -0.29
N ALA A 335 -30.58 -20.71 0.05
CA ALA A 335 -30.40 -19.44 0.77
C ALA A 335 -30.77 -18.26 -0.14
N THR A 336 -31.59 -17.33 0.34
CA THR A 336 -32.03 -16.16 -0.46
C THR A 336 -30.93 -15.12 -0.63
N GLN A 337 -30.05 -14.96 0.35
CA GLN A 337 -28.90 -14.05 0.27
C GLN A 337 -28.05 -14.43 -0.93
N SER A 338 -27.82 -13.48 -1.83
CA SER A 338 -26.91 -13.63 -2.98
C SER A 338 -25.54 -13.02 -2.68
N GLY A 339 -24.49 -13.47 -3.36
CA GLY A 339 -23.14 -12.90 -3.22
C GLY A 339 -22.46 -13.18 -1.87
N ALA A 340 -22.93 -14.18 -1.13
CA ALA A 340 -22.33 -14.63 0.13
C ALA A 340 -21.55 -15.94 -0.07
N SER A 341 -20.80 -16.37 0.94
CA SER A 341 -20.37 -17.77 1.06
C SER A 341 -21.33 -18.54 1.96
N TYR A 342 -21.43 -19.85 1.72
CA TYR A 342 -22.40 -20.72 2.38
C TYR A 342 -21.69 -21.94 2.97
N GLN A 343 -22.22 -22.46 4.07
CA GLN A 343 -21.90 -23.78 4.58
C GLN A 343 -23.16 -24.41 5.17
N TRP A 344 -23.66 -25.47 4.55
CA TRP A 344 -24.83 -26.18 5.06
C TRP A 344 -24.47 -27.04 6.27
N ILE A 345 -25.38 -27.11 7.24
CA ILE A 345 -25.23 -27.85 8.49
C ILE A 345 -26.45 -28.75 8.72
N ASP A 346 -26.22 -29.90 9.34
CA ASP A 346 -27.29 -30.74 9.89
C ASP A 346 -27.61 -30.26 11.30
N CYS A 347 -28.81 -29.73 11.51
CA CYS A 347 -29.27 -29.19 12.79
C CYS A 347 -29.44 -30.25 13.89
N ASN A 348 -29.55 -31.53 13.52
CA ASN A 348 -29.68 -32.58 14.53
C ASN A 348 -28.33 -32.87 15.20
N THR A 349 -27.24 -32.66 14.46
CA THR A 349 -25.87 -32.90 14.94
C THR A 349 -25.09 -31.61 15.19
N ASN A 350 -25.59 -30.47 14.71
CA ASN A 350 -24.88 -29.19 14.64
C ASN A 350 -23.51 -29.31 13.95
N THR A 351 -23.42 -30.15 12.92
CA THR A 351 -22.19 -30.37 12.16
C THR A 351 -22.29 -29.90 10.72
N ALA A 352 -21.18 -29.40 10.18
CA ALA A 352 -21.07 -29.02 8.78
C ALA A 352 -21.19 -30.23 7.87
N ILE A 353 -22.01 -30.10 6.83
CA ILE A 353 -22.13 -31.10 5.77
C ILE A 353 -20.97 -30.87 4.80
N GLY A 354 -20.05 -31.83 4.76
CA GLY A 354 -18.78 -31.67 4.03
C GLY A 354 -18.99 -31.42 2.54
N GLY A 355 -18.39 -30.32 2.04
CA GLY A 355 -18.44 -29.95 0.62
C GLY A 355 -19.67 -29.14 0.20
N GLU A 356 -20.67 -29.00 1.06
CA GLU A 356 -21.91 -28.28 0.75
C GLU A 356 -21.76 -26.77 1.01
N MET A 357 -21.08 -26.10 0.07
CA MET A 357 -20.77 -24.66 0.11
C MET A 357 -21.53 -23.83 -0.94
N ALA A 358 -22.41 -24.46 -1.71
CA ALA A 358 -23.24 -23.77 -2.69
C ALA A 358 -24.43 -23.07 -2.03
N GLN A 359 -24.96 -22.04 -2.71
CA GLN A 359 -26.17 -21.32 -2.26
C GLN A 359 -27.38 -22.25 -2.11
N SER A 360 -27.43 -23.33 -2.88
CA SER A 360 -28.44 -24.37 -2.81
C SER A 360 -27.83 -25.70 -2.38
N TYR A 361 -28.60 -26.47 -1.61
CA TYR A 361 -28.27 -27.82 -1.15
C TYR A 361 -29.45 -28.75 -1.42
N VAL A 362 -29.16 -29.94 -1.94
CA VAL A 362 -30.17 -30.99 -2.16
C VAL A 362 -30.03 -32.04 -1.07
N ALA A 363 -31.01 -32.11 -0.17
CA ALA A 363 -31.01 -33.09 0.90
C ALA A 363 -31.16 -34.51 0.32
N THR A 364 -30.28 -35.42 0.75
CA THR A 364 -30.33 -36.85 0.37
C THR A 364 -30.91 -37.74 1.46
N VAL A 365 -31.15 -37.17 2.65
CA VAL A 365 -31.78 -37.83 3.80
C VAL A 365 -32.84 -36.88 4.37
N SER A 366 -33.93 -37.43 4.91
CA SER A 366 -34.90 -36.62 5.66
C SER A 366 -34.25 -36.08 6.93
N GLY A 367 -34.36 -34.78 7.18
CA GLY A 367 -33.61 -34.13 8.26
C GLY A 367 -33.96 -32.66 8.45
N ASN A 368 -33.26 -32.02 9.39
CA ASN A 368 -33.36 -30.59 9.65
C ASN A 368 -32.03 -29.95 9.25
N TYR A 369 -32.09 -28.96 8.39
CA TYR A 369 -30.91 -28.36 7.79
C TYR A 369 -30.94 -26.85 7.95
N ALA A 370 -29.78 -26.26 8.20
CA ALA A 370 -29.58 -24.81 8.20
C ALA A 370 -28.35 -24.47 7.36
N VAL A 371 -28.18 -23.19 7.06
CA VAL A 371 -27.02 -22.68 6.32
C VAL A 371 -26.37 -21.57 7.12
N ILE A 372 -25.05 -21.66 7.28
CA ILE A 372 -24.21 -20.55 7.72
C ILE A 372 -23.98 -19.67 6.49
N VAL A 373 -24.44 -18.43 6.55
CA VAL A 373 -24.27 -17.45 5.47
C VAL A 373 -23.25 -16.42 5.92
N THR A 374 -22.21 -16.20 5.12
CA THR A 374 -21.19 -15.17 5.37
C THR A 374 -21.19 -14.11 4.27
N LEU A 375 -21.50 -12.86 4.64
CA LEU A 375 -21.51 -11.69 3.76
C LEU A 375 -20.62 -10.59 4.35
N ASN A 376 -19.64 -10.09 3.59
CA ASN A 376 -18.72 -9.01 4.03
C ASN A 376 -18.12 -9.27 5.43
N ASN A 377 -17.62 -10.48 5.67
CA ASN A 377 -17.09 -10.97 6.96
C ASN A 377 -18.13 -11.10 8.10
N CYS A 378 -19.41 -10.81 7.87
CA CYS A 378 -20.50 -11.09 8.79
C CYS A 378 -21.05 -12.48 8.54
N SER A 379 -21.00 -13.33 9.56
CA SER A 379 -21.54 -14.69 9.49
C SER A 379 -22.65 -14.88 10.51
N ASP A 380 -23.74 -15.51 10.07
CA ASP A 380 -24.79 -16.00 10.97
C ASP A 380 -25.46 -17.25 10.37
N THR A 381 -26.30 -17.92 11.15
CA THR A 381 -26.89 -19.22 10.80
C THR A 381 -28.40 -19.11 10.66
N SER A 382 -28.94 -19.61 9.55
CA SER A 382 -30.38 -19.67 9.34
C SER A 382 -31.09 -20.50 10.40
N SER A 383 -32.41 -20.29 10.53
CA SER A 383 -33.25 -21.25 11.23
C SER A 383 -33.23 -22.60 10.51
N CYS A 384 -33.51 -23.67 11.26
CA CYS A 384 -33.55 -25.02 10.72
C CYS A 384 -34.81 -25.23 9.88
N THR A 385 -34.62 -25.72 8.66
CA THR A 385 -35.68 -26.12 7.73
C THR A 385 -35.76 -27.64 7.65
N ASN A 386 -36.96 -28.20 7.83
CA ASN A 386 -37.19 -29.63 7.75
C ASN A 386 -37.40 -30.07 6.29
N VAL A 387 -36.72 -31.14 5.89
CA VAL A 387 -36.90 -31.80 4.58
C VAL A 387 -37.33 -33.24 4.81
N VAL A 388 -38.39 -33.66 4.11
CA VAL A 388 -38.91 -35.03 4.13
C VAL A 388 -38.83 -35.63 2.74
N ILE A 389 -38.00 -36.65 2.58
CA ILE A 389 -37.87 -37.41 1.34
C ILE A 389 -38.84 -38.59 1.40
N THR A 390 -39.93 -38.50 0.63
CA THR A 390 -40.86 -39.62 0.46
C THR A 390 -40.37 -40.50 -0.70
N GLY A 391 -39.51 -41.48 -0.39
CA GLY A 391 -39.04 -42.45 -1.39
C GLY A 391 -40.13 -43.44 -1.82
N ILE A 392 -40.21 -43.72 -3.11
CA ILE A 392 -40.85 -44.93 -3.66
C ILE A 392 -39.76 -46.01 -3.77
N ASP A 393 -39.37 -46.60 -2.65
CA ASP A 393 -38.34 -47.65 -2.71
C ASP A 393 -38.83 -48.82 -3.58
N GLU A 394 -38.06 -49.07 -4.63
CA GLU A 394 -38.13 -50.20 -5.54
C GLU A 394 -38.28 -51.51 -4.75
N LEU A 395 -39.41 -52.18 -4.93
CA LEU A 395 -39.60 -53.54 -4.47
C LEU A 395 -38.88 -54.51 -5.43
N ASN A 396 -37.55 -54.42 -5.51
CA ASN A 396 -36.70 -55.43 -6.14
C ASN A 396 -36.68 -56.69 -5.27
N ASN A 397 -37.80 -57.41 -5.25
CA ASN A 397 -37.97 -58.58 -4.41
C ASN A 397 -38.04 -59.81 -5.31
N ALA A 398 -37.00 -60.65 -5.24
CA ALA A 398 -36.98 -62.02 -5.76
C ALA A 398 -38.08 -62.94 -5.17
N THR A 399 -39.05 -62.36 -4.45
CA THR A 399 -40.13 -63.01 -3.73
C THR A 399 -41.46 -63.00 -4.49
N PHE A 400 -41.61 -62.19 -5.55
CA PHE A 400 -42.78 -62.25 -6.44
C PHE A 400 -42.36 -62.41 -7.91
N ALA A 401 -42.60 -63.59 -8.48
CA ALA A 401 -42.23 -63.89 -9.87
C ALA A 401 -43.29 -64.75 -10.54
N ILE A 402 -43.52 -64.51 -11.83
CA ILE A 402 -44.47 -65.25 -12.65
C ILE A 402 -43.74 -65.82 -13.85
N TYR A 403 -43.76 -67.14 -14.02
CA TYR A 403 -43.09 -67.82 -15.13
C TYR A 403 -43.81 -69.11 -15.58
N PRO A 404 -43.69 -69.50 -16.87
CA PRO A 404 -43.05 -68.74 -17.93
C PRO A 404 -43.85 -67.46 -18.24
N ASN A 405 -43.13 -66.40 -18.59
CA ASN A 405 -43.71 -65.14 -19.06
C ASN A 405 -42.84 -64.65 -20.23
N PRO A 406 -43.29 -64.73 -21.49
CA PRO A 406 -44.65 -65.09 -21.95
C PRO A 406 -45.12 -66.52 -21.62
N SER A 407 -46.44 -66.74 -21.55
CA SER A 407 -47.10 -68.01 -21.20
C SER A 407 -48.11 -68.44 -22.25
N ASN A 408 -48.26 -69.75 -22.43
CA ASN A 408 -49.28 -70.39 -23.26
C ASN A 408 -50.55 -70.79 -22.48
N GLY A 409 -50.89 -70.02 -21.43
CA GLY A 409 -52.09 -70.25 -20.64
C GLY A 409 -51.89 -71.07 -19.37
N VAL A 410 -50.64 -71.37 -18.98
CA VAL A 410 -50.33 -71.87 -17.62
C VAL A 410 -49.12 -71.14 -17.07
N VAL A 411 -49.28 -70.52 -15.90
CA VAL A 411 -48.19 -69.83 -15.20
C VAL A 411 -47.98 -70.41 -13.80
N THR A 412 -46.74 -70.30 -13.34
CA THR A 412 -46.34 -70.54 -11.96
C THR A 412 -46.06 -69.21 -11.28
N ILE A 413 -46.73 -68.95 -10.18
CA ILE A 413 -46.53 -67.77 -9.34
C ILE A 413 -45.71 -68.18 -8.12
N LYS A 414 -44.56 -67.55 -7.95
CA LYS A 414 -43.81 -67.52 -6.69
C LYS A 414 -44.18 -66.27 -5.95
N ALA A 415 -44.66 -66.41 -4.72
CA ALA A 415 -45.03 -65.31 -3.84
C ALA A 415 -44.64 -65.73 -2.41
N ALA A 416 -43.83 -64.94 -1.72
CA ALA A 416 -43.46 -65.22 -0.33
C ALA A 416 -44.59 -64.97 0.68
N THR A 417 -45.62 -64.20 0.30
CA THR A 417 -46.67 -63.75 1.20
C THR A 417 -48.05 -64.25 0.76
N ALA A 418 -48.81 -64.79 1.72
CA ALA A 418 -50.21 -65.12 1.53
C ALA A 418 -51.04 -63.84 1.33
N GLY A 419 -52.06 -63.88 0.48
CA GLY A 419 -52.89 -62.71 0.21
C GLY A 419 -53.88 -62.91 -0.92
N PHE A 420 -54.70 -61.87 -1.13
CA PHE A 420 -55.65 -61.79 -2.22
C PHE A 420 -54.99 -61.12 -3.42
N TYR A 421 -55.11 -61.76 -4.59
CA TYR A 421 -54.54 -61.31 -5.84
C TYR A 421 -55.60 -61.26 -6.93
N THR A 422 -55.47 -60.31 -7.84
CA THR A 422 -56.34 -60.14 -8.99
C THR A 422 -55.53 -60.13 -10.27
N ILE A 423 -56.11 -60.66 -11.34
CA ILE A 423 -55.64 -60.47 -12.71
C ILE A 423 -56.49 -59.37 -13.33
N THR A 424 -55.84 -58.36 -13.88
CA THR A 424 -56.50 -57.28 -14.61
C THR A 424 -56.07 -57.25 -16.07
N ASN A 425 -56.95 -56.78 -16.95
CA ASN A 425 -56.57 -56.40 -18.31
C ASN A 425 -55.84 -55.04 -18.32
N GLU A 426 -55.38 -54.59 -19.49
CA GLU A 426 -54.74 -53.29 -19.70
C GLU A 426 -55.59 -52.07 -19.33
N LEU A 427 -56.91 -52.23 -19.19
CA LEU A 427 -57.84 -51.20 -18.74
C LEU A 427 -58.07 -51.25 -17.21
N GLY A 428 -57.39 -52.13 -16.48
CA GLY A 428 -57.52 -52.30 -15.04
C GLY A 428 -58.76 -53.08 -14.60
N GLN A 429 -59.54 -53.65 -15.52
CA GLN A 429 -60.72 -54.44 -15.20
C GLN A 429 -60.30 -55.81 -14.66
N THR A 430 -60.84 -56.21 -13.51
CA THR A 430 -60.60 -57.53 -12.91
C THR A 430 -61.18 -58.65 -13.77
N ILE A 431 -60.31 -59.54 -14.23
CA ILE A 431 -60.65 -60.71 -15.04
C ILE A 431 -60.84 -61.94 -14.16
N GLN A 432 -59.98 -62.12 -13.16
CA GLN A 432 -60.02 -63.24 -12.24
C GLN A 432 -59.39 -62.84 -10.90
N SER A 433 -59.88 -63.42 -9.81
CA SER A 433 -59.28 -63.26 -8.49
C SER A 433 -58.88 -64.61 -7.93
N PHE A 434 -57.81 -64.65 -7.13
CA PHE A 434 -57.34 -65.85 -6.47
C PHE A 434 -56.64 -65.50 -5.16
N ASN A 435 -56.60 -66.48 -4.24
CA ASN A 435 -55.87 -66.36 -2.98
C ASN A 435 -54.61 -67.21 -3.04
N LEU A 436 -53.49 -66.64 -2.60
CA LEU A 436 -52.28 -67.38 -2.33
C LEU A 436 -52.18 -67.63 -0.83
N ASN A 437 -51.88 -68.86 -0.43
CA ASN A 437 -51.66 -69.23 0.98
C ASN A 437 -50.16 -69.13 1.37
N GLY A 438 -49.37 -68.32 0.65
CA GLY A 438 -47.91 -68.20 0.87
C GLY A 438 -47.09 -69.39 0.34
N SER A 439 -47.70 -70.23 -0.51
CA SER A 439 -47.01 -71.35 -1.16
C SER A 439 -46.19 -70.86 -2.36
N ASN A 440 -44.91 -71.23 -2.39
CA ASN A 440 -44.06 -71.03 -3.57
C ASN A 440 -44.43 -72.05 -4.65
N ASN A 441 -44.60 -71.57 -5.89
CA ASN A 441 -44.98 -72.33 -7.08
C ASN A 441 -46.48 -72.62 -7.24
N TYR A 442 -47.34 -71.66 -6.92
CA TYR A 442 -48.78 -71.77 -7.21
C TYR A 442 -49.00 -71.84 -8.72
N LYS A 443 -49.61 -72.93 -9.21
CA LYS A 443 -49.94 -73.09 -10.62
C LYS A 443 -51.32 -72.49 -10.90
N LEU A 444 -51.36 -71.60 -11.88
CA LEU A 444 -52.58 -70.96 -12.34
C LEU A 444 -52.77 -71.22 -13.83
N THR A 445 -53.94 -71.76 -14.17
CA THR A 445 -54.37 -71.97 -15.55
C THR A 445 -55.16 -70.74 -16.01
N LEU A 446 -54.75 -70.19 -17.15
CA LEU A 446 -55.25 -68.99 -17.82
C LEU A 446 -55.72 -69.32 -19.25
N ASP A 447 -56.12 -70.57 -19.48
CA ASP A 447 -56.53 -71.16 -20.76
C ASP A 447 -57.75 -70.48 -21.40
N LYS A 448 -58.50 -69.70 -20.62
CA LYS A 448 -59.66 -68.92 -21.08
C LYS A 448 -59.33 -67.48 -21.46
N LEU A 449 -58.07 -67.05 -21.33
CA LEU A 449 -57.65 -65.70 -21.72
C LEU A 449 -57.22 -65.66 -23.19
N ASN A 450 -57.65 -64.61 -23.89
CA ASN A 450 -57.15 -64.33 -25.23
C ASN A 450 -55.66 -63.92 -25.17
N PRO A 451 -54.89 -64.10 -26.26
CA PRO A 451 -53.54 -63.55 -26.33
C PRO A 451 -53.53 -62.05 -26.06
N GLY A 452 -52.62 -61.59 -25.21
CA GLY A 452 -52.61 -60.20 -24.76
C GLY A 452 -51.76 -59.95 -23.52
N ILE A 453 -51.77 -58.69 -23.07
CA ILE A 453 -51.07 -58.24 -21.85
C ILE A 453 -52.08 -58.21 -20.70
N TYR A 454 -51.68 -58.79 -19.58
CA TYR A 454 -52.42 -58.77 -18.33
C TYR A 454 -51.49 -58.38 -17.18
N PHE A 455 -52.07 -58.01 -16.05
CA PHE A 455 -51.32 -57.68 -14.84
C PHE A 455 -51.85 -58.49 -13.67
N VAL A 456 -50.94 -59.03 -12.86
CA VAL A 456 -51.30 -59.61 -11.57
C VAL A 456 -51.03 -58.57 -10.51
N VAL A 457 -52.06 -58.17 -9.78
CA VAL A 457 -52.03 -57.16 -8.72
C VAL A 457 -52.32 -57.84 -7.38
N GLY A 458 -51.49 -57.61 -6.38
CA GLY A 458 -51.69 -58.05 -5.01
C GLY A 458 -51.53 -56.91 -4.03
N VAL A 459 -52.26 -56.94 -2.92
CA VAL A 459 -52.10 -55.98 -1.83
C VAL A 459 -51.65 -56.73 -0.58
N SER A 460 -50.50 -56.35 -0.03
CA SER A 460 -49.97 -56.93 1.20
C SER A 460 -49.41 -55.82 2.09
N ASN A 461 -49.84 -55.76 3.34
CA ASN A 461 -49.41 -54.75 4.33
C ASN A 461 -49.47 -53.30 3.79
N ASN A 462 -50.59 -52.91 3.17
CA ASN A 462 -50.80 -51.60 2.51
C ASN A 462 -49.82 -51.25 1.37
N LYS A 463 -49.07 -52.23 0.85
CA LYS A 463 -48.25 -52.09 -0.36
C LYS A 463 -48.90 -52.85 -1.51
N THR A 464 -48.96 -52.20 -2.68
CA THR A 464 -49.46 -52.80 -3.92
C THR A 464 -48.29 -53.37 -4.70
N ILE A 465 -48.36 -54.65 -5.05
CA ILE A 465 -47.45 -55.32 -5.98
C ILE A 465 -48.16 -55.55 -7.31
N GLN A 466 -47.48 -55.26 -8.42
CA GLN A 466 -48.02 -55.47 -9.76
C GLN A 466 -46.95 -56.09 -10.66
N GLN A 467 -47.28 -57.20 -11.33
CA GLN A 467 -46.41 -57.84 -12.32
C GLN A 467 -47.14 -58.04 -13.64
N LYS A 468 -46.50 -57.65 -14.74
CA LYS A 468 -47.00 -57.87 -16.09
C LYS A 468 -46.86 -59.35 -16.49
N ILE A 469 -47.88 -59.92 -17.13
CA ILE A 469 -47.85 -61.23 -17.79
C ILE A 469 -48.29 -61.10 -19.25
N ILE A 470 -47.67 -61.87 -20.14
CA ILE A 470 -47.99 -61.91 -21.57
C ILE A 470 -48.53 -63.30 -21.90
N ILE A 471 -49.75 -63.37 -22.44
CA ILE A 471 -50.35 -64.62 -22.93
C ILE A 471 -50.16 -64.72 -24.44
N THR A 472 -49.55 -65.81 -24.89
CA THR A 472 -49.31 -66.13 -26.30
C THR A 472 -49.91 -67.51 -26.56
N GLN A 473 -50.88 -67.62 -27.47
CA GLN A 473 -51.56 -68.88 -27.79
C GLN A 473 -50.61 -70.03 -28.12
#